data_AF-A0A815UIT3-F1
#
_entry.id   AF-A0A815UIT3-F1
#
_cell.length_a   1.000
_cell.length_b   1.000
_cell.length_c   1.000
_cell.angle_alpha   90.00
_cell.angle_beta   90.00
_cell.angle_gamma   90.00
#
_symmetry.space_group_name_H-M   'P 1'
#
loop_
_entity.id
_entity.type
_entity.pdbx_description
1 polymer ?
#
loop_
_entity_poly.entity_id
_entity_poly.type
_entity_poly.pdbx_seq_one_letter_code
_entity_poly.pdbx_strand_id
1 'polypeptide(L)'
;MVADYETTSTAMTYCTYILATKYEVQQKLEEEVDELKERGINYDSITKLTYMDLFIREVLRMFPITTVGIIRRCNETTIVCGHTVDESSYNILLRMFYSL
;
A
#
# COMPACT_ATOMS: atom_id res chain seq x y z
N MET A 1 -15.07 9.87 6.19
CA MET A 1 -15.15 8.53 6.82
C MET A 1 -15.13 7.38 5.81
N VAL A 2 -15.69 7.50 4.59
CA VAL A 2 -15.70 6.40 3.60
C VAL A 2 -14.31 6.04 3.06
N ALA A 3 -13.49 7.06 2.74
CA ALA A 3 -12.16 6.84 2.14
C ALA A 3 -11.21 6.02 3.04
N ASP A 4 -11.23 6.23 4.36
CA ASP A 4 -10.30 5.56 5.28
C ASP A 4 -10.77 4.14 5.63
N TYR A 5 -12.08 3.93 5.75
CA TYR A 5 -12.66 2.65 6.15
C TYR A 5 -12.62 1.62 5.01
N GLU A 6 -13.06 2.00 3.80
CA GLU A 6 -13.10 1.06 2.68
C GLU A 6 -11.70 0.64 2.24
N THR A 7 -10.74 1.57 2.25
CA THR A 7 -9.37 1.27 1.86
C THR A 7 -8.69 0.32 2.87
N THR A 8 -8.77 0.64 4.16
CA THR A 8 -8.13 -0.17 5.21
C THR A 8 -8.79 -1.54 5.36
N SER A 9 -10.12 -1.62 5.30
CA SER A 9 -10.85 -2.91 5.38
C SER A 9 -10.53 -3.84 4.19
N THR A 10 -10.43 -3.27 2.99
CA THR A 10 -10.02 -4.02 1.80
C THR A 10 -8.58 -4.51 1.91
N ALA A 11 -7.67 -3.66 2.41
CA ALA A 11 -6.27 -4.05 2.68
C ALA A 11 -6.19 -5.25 3.64
N MET A 12 -6.88 -5.17 4.78
CA MET A 12 -6.90 -6.24 5.79
C MET A 12 -7.50 -7.54 5.26
N THR A 13 -8.51 -7.45 4.38
CA THR A 13 -9.12 -8.60 3.72
C THR A 13 -8.09 -9.34 2.87
N TYR A 14 -7.33 -8.62 2.05
CA TYR A 14 -6.27 -9.23 1.23
C TYR A 14 -5.12 -9.79 2.06
N CYS A 15 -4.70 -9.07 3.12
CA CYS A 15 -3.69 -9.59 4.04
C CYS A 15 -4.13 -10.92 4.65
N THR A 16 -5.35 -10.98 5.19
CA THR A 16 -5.90 -12.19 5.81
C THR A 16 -6.02 -13.34 4.80
N TYR A 17 -6.44 -13.03 3.58
CA TYR A 17 -6.51 -14.01 2.49
C TYR A 17 -5.13 -14.62 2.16
N ILE A 18 -4.08 -13.80 2.09
CA ILE A 18 -2.72 -14.30 1.85
C ILE A 18 -2.21 -15.12 3.03
N LEU A 19 -2.47 -14.71 4.26
CA LEU A 19 -2.09 -15.49 5.45
C LEU A 19 -2.79 -16.86 5.47
N ALA A 20 -4.09 -16.90 5.16
CA ALA A 20 -4.87 -18.14 5.11
C ALA A 20 -4.43 -19.08 3.97
N THR A 21 -3.83 -18.56 2.90
CA THR A 21 -3.41 -19.36 1.73
C THR A 21 -1.91 -19.69 1.72
N LYS A 22 -1.08 -18.93 2.44
CA LYS A 22 0.38 -19.10 2.47
C LYS A 22 0.89 -19.28 3.91
N TYR A 23 0.83 -20.51 4.38
CA TYR A 23 1.29 -20.88 5.72
C TYR A 23 2.74 -20.48 6.01
N GLU A 24 3.65 -20.63 5.05
CA GLU A 24 5.07 -20.25 5.21
C GLU A 24 5.26 -18.75 5.49
N VAL A 25 4.41 -17.90 4.90
CA VAL A 25 4.46 -16.44 5.12
C VAL A 25 3.93 -16.11 6.51
N GLN A 26 2.87 -16.80 6.94
CA GLN A 26 2.31 -16.64 8.27
C GLN A 26 3.32 -17.04 9.36
N GLN A 27 4.00 -18.19 9.22
CA GLN A 27 5.00 -18.64 10.19
C GLN A 27 6.12 -17.61 10.38
N LYS A 28 6.66 -17.06 9.29
CA LYS A 28 7.71 -16.04 9.36
C LYS A 28 7.26 -14.75 10.05
N LEU A 29 6.00 -14.36 9.87
CA LEU A 29 5.43 -13.21 10.58
C LEU A 29 5.23 -13.50 12.07
N GLU A 30 4.78 -14.70 12.41
CA GLU A 30 4.63 -15.14 13.80
C GLU A 30 5.99 -15.17 14.51
N GLU A 31 7.02 -15.71 13.87
CA GLU A 31 8.41 -15.69 14.38
C GLU A 31 8.89 -14.27 14.65
N GLU A 32 8.71 -13.34 13.71
CA GLU A 32 9.11 -11.94 13.89
C GLU A 32 8.38 -11.26 15.06
N VAL A 33 7.09 -11.57 15.23
CA VAL A 33 6.26 -11.04 16.33
C VAL A 33 6.64 -11.67 17.67
N ASP A 34 6.96 -12.96 17.69
CA ASP A 34 7.35 -13.65 18.93
C ASP A 34 8.75 -13.19 19.40
N GLU A 35 9.70 -12.99 18.49
CA GLU A 35 10.97 -12.33 18.82
C GLU A 35 10.77 -10.94 19.43
N LEU A 36 9.78 -10.18 18.93
CA LEU A 36 9.44 -8.87 19.46
C LEU A 36 8.86 -8.95 20.88
N LYS A 37 7.97 -9.92 21.12
CA LYS A 37 7.37 -10.14 22.46
C LYS A 37 8.44 -10.43 23.50
N GLU A 38 9.42 -11.26 23.17
CA GLU A 38 10.53 -11.60 24.08
C GLU A 38 11.40 -10.38 24.43
N ARG A 39 11.58 -9.45 23.48
CA ARG A 39 12.37 -8.22 23.67
C ARG A 39 11.59 -7.08 24.34
N GLY A 40 10.28 -7.24 24.51
CA GLY A 40 9.38 -6.24 25.07
C GLY A 40 8.72 -5.38 24.00
N ILE A 41 7.38 -5.33 24.05
CA ILE A 41 6.57 -4.56 23.11
C ILE A 41 6.59 -3.07 23.50
N ASN A 42 7.10 -2.23 22.60
CA ASN A 42 6.97 -0.78 22.65
C ASN A 42 6.58 -0.25 21.26
N TYR A 43 6.07 0.97 21.19
CA TYR A 43 5.67 1.61 19.93
C TYR A 43 6.82 1.65 18.91
N ASP A 44 8.02 2.02 19.36
CA ASP A 44 9.24 2.01 18.54
C ASP A 44 9.70 0.61 18.11
N SER A 45 9.27 -0.42 18.83
CA SER A 45 9.60 -1.81 18.50
C SER A 45 8.65 -2.33 17.41
N ILE A 46 7.38 -1.92 17.42
CA ILE A 46 6.38 -2.29 16.40
C ILE A 46 6.77 -1.70 15.04
N THR A 47 7.27 -0.46 15.00
CA THR A 47 7.73 0.18 13.75
C THR A 47 8.97 -0.47 13.14
N LYS A 48 9.65 -1.37 13.88
CA LYS A 48 10.84 -2.09 13.42
C LYS A 48 10.55 -3.49 12.86
N LEU A 49 9.28 -3.92 12.85
CA LEU A 49 8.84 -5.16 12.21
C LEU A 49 9.01 -5.05 10.69
N THR A 50 10.19 -5.43 10.22
CA THR A 50 10.63 -5.21 8.84
C THR A 50 9.94 -6.18 7.90
N TYR A 51 9.77 -7.44 8.32
CA TYR A 51 9.08 -8.44 7.52
C TYR A 51 7.59 -8.14 7.42
N MET A 52 6.95 -7.69 8.51
CA MET A 52 5.56 -7.20 8.47
C MET A 52 5.36 -6.02 7.51
N ASP A 53 6.26 -5.02 7.51
CA ASP A 53 6.17 -3.88 6.56
C ASP A 53 6.35 -4.35 5.10
N LEU A 54 7.32 -5.22 4.84
CA LEU A 54 7.52 -5.82 3.51
C LEU A 54 6.30 -6.63 3.06
N PHE A 55 5.69 -7.40 3.95
CA PHE A 55 4.48 -8.18 3.67
C PHE A 55 3.33 -7.27 3.24
N ILE A 56 3.04 -6.21 4.01
CA ILE A 56 1.96 -5.27 3.69
C ILE A 56 2.21 -4.61 2.32
N ARG A 57 3.45 -4.19 2.04
CA ARG A 57 3.83 -3.60 0.75
C ARG A 57 3.62 -4.58 -0.41
N GLU A 58 4.00 -5.85 -0.24
CA GLU A 58 3.79 -6.87 -1.29
C GLU A 58 2.31 -7.21 -1.49
N VAL A 59 1.51 -7.25 -0.43
CA VAL A 59 0.06 -7.43 -0.53
C VAL A 59 -0.57 -6.27 -1.32
N LEU A 60 -0.20 -5.03 -1.01
CA LEU A 60 -0.71 -3.85 -1.73
C LEU A 60 -0.21 -3.76 -3.17
N ARG A 61 0.99 -4.26 -3.46
CA ARG A 61 1.52 -4.38 -4.82
C ARG A 61 0.74 -5.41 -5.64
N MET A 62 0.38 -6.54 -5.03
CA MET A 62 -0.39 -7.61 -5.69
C MET A 62 -1.87 -7.27 -5.81
N PHE A 63 -2.44 -6.62 -4.80
CA PHE A 63 -3.84 -6.21 -4.71
C PHE A 63 -3.93 -4.70 -4.47
N PRO A 64 -3.79 -3.88 -5.53
CA PRO A 64 -3.94 -2.44 -5.40
C PRO A 64 -5.41 -2.11 -5.09
N ILE A 65 -5.65 -1.52 -3.92
CA ILE A 65 -7.00 -1.17 -3.44
C ILE A 65 -7.67 -0.10 -4.32
N THR A 66 -6.87 0.69 -5.03
CA THR A 66 -7.35 1.74 -5.92
C THR A 66 -6.70 1.58 -7.29
N THR A 67 -7.48 1.17 -8.28
CA THR A 67 -7.05 0.95 -9.66
C THR A 67 -6.99 2.24 -10.48
N VAL A 68 -7.80 3.24 -10.12
CA VAL A 68 -7.82 4.58 -10.72
C VAL A 68 -7.38 5.58 -9.67
N GLY A 69 -6.16 6.11 -9.82
CA GLY A 69 -5.61 7.13 -8.92
C GLY A 69 -6.51 8.36 -8.84
N ILE A 70 -6.30 9.19 -7.82
CA ILE A 70 -7.07 10.42 -7.63
C ILE A 70 -6.91 11.30 -8.87
N ILE A 71 -8.03 11.63 -9.52
CA ILE A 71 -8.05 12.52 -10.69
C ILE A 71 -7.56 13.89 -10.25
N ARG A 72 -6.46 14.35 -10.85
CA ARG A 72 -5.96 15.72 -10.64
C ARG A 72 -6.24 16.59 -11.86
N ARG A 73 -6.57 17.86 -11.60
CA ARG A 73 -6.76 18.90 -12.60
C ARG A 73 -5.48 19.72 -12.70
N CYS A 74 -5.05 20.01 -13.93
CA CYS A 74 -3.90 20.89 -14.17
C CYS A 74 -4.30 22.35 -13.91
N ASN A 75 -3.54 23.05 -13.06
CA ASN A 75 -3.85 24.43 -12.67
C ASN A 75 -3.21 25.47 -13.61
N GLU A 76 -2.17 25.08 -14.34
CA GLU A 76 -1.45 25.93 -15.30
C GLU A 76 -0.83 25.05 -16.38
N THR A 77 -0.73 25.56 -17.62
CA THR A 77 -0.17 24.78 -18.73
C THR A 77 1.27 24.37 -18.45
N THR A 78 1.54 23.07 -18.39
CA THR A 78 2.83 22.49 -18.02
C THR A 78 3.21 21.35 -18.97
N ILE A 79 4.50 21.12 -19.12
CA ILE A 79 5.03 20.00 -19.88
C ILE A 79 5.25 18.81 -18.93
N VAL A 80 4.50 17.73 -19.14
CA VAL A 80 4.65 16.47 -18.39
C VAL A 80 5.16 15.40 -19.33
N CYS A 81 6.32 14.79 -19.01
CA CYS A 81 6.94 13.75 -19.84
C CYS A 81 7.15 14.16 -21.32
N GLY A 82 7.42 15.45 -21.58
CA GLY A 82 7.59 15.98 -22.94
C GLY A 82 6.28 16.27 -23.69
N HIS A 83 5.13 16.04 -23.08
CA HIS A 83 3.81 16.39 -23.61
C HIS A 83 3.28 17.66 -22.97
N THR A 84 2.75 18.57 -23.77
CA THR A 84 2.07 19.78 -23.28
C THR A 84 0.70 19.39 -22.72
N VAL A 85 0.46 19.71 -21.46
CA VAL A 85 -0.83 19.55 -20.78
C VAL A 85 -1.40 20.95 -20.54
N ASP A 86 -2.54 21.23 -21.17
CA ASP A 86 -3.19 22.54 -21.05
C ASP A 86 -3.85 22.74 -19.69
N GLU A 87 -3.90 23.99 -19.25
CA GLU A 87 -4.68 24.43 -18.09
C GLU A 87 -6.11 23.87 -18.18
N SER A 88 -6.65 23.42 -17.03
CA SER A 88 -7.99 22.81 -16.92
C SER A 88 -8.17 21.43 -17.55
N SER A 89 -7.11 20.80 -18.06
CA SER A 89 -7.16 19.40 -18.47
C SER A 89 -7.35 18.47 -17.26
N TYR A 90 -8.34 17.57 -17.35
CA TYR A 90 -8.60 16.50 -16.38
C TYR A 90 -7.98 15.18 -16.87
N ASN A 91 -6.66 15.03 -16.80
CA ASN A 91 -6.00 13.80 -17.29
C ASN A 91 -4.65 13.50 -16.64
N ILE A 92 -4.35 14.07 -15.46
CA ILE A 92 -3.19 13.60 -14.70
C ILE A 92 -3.64 12.38 -13.89
N LEU A 93 -3.83 11.27 -14.59
CA LEU A 93 -3.93 9.96 -13.95
C LEU A 93 -2.53 9.61 -13.43
N LEU A 94 -2.30 9.89 -12.15
CA LEU A 94 -1.17 9.31 -11.43
C LEU A 94 -1.44 7.81 -11.35
N ARG A 95 -0.90 7.08 -12.33
CA ARG A 95 -0.98 5.62 -12.42
C ARG A 95 -0.12 5.04 -11.29
N MET A 96 -0.67 4.97 -10.08
CA MET A 96 0.09 4.68 -8.86
C MET A 96 0.69 3.27 -8.78
N PHE A 97 0.45 2.37 -9.73
CA PHE A 97 0.88 0.96 -9.60
C PHE A 97 1.38 0.27 -10.88
N TYR A 98 1.78 1.00 -11.93
CA TYR A 98 2.45 0.37 -13.08
C TYR A 98 3.93 0.74 -13.12
N SER A 99 4.74 -0.05 -12.42
CA SER A 99 6.18 -0.19 -12.66
C SER A 99 6.63 -1.56 -12.16
N LEU A 100 6.42 -2.58 -13.00
CA LEU A 100 7.37 -3.66 -13.22
C LEU A 100 7.73 -3.61 -14.70
#